data_AF-A0A538PLI7-F1
#
_entry.id   AF-A0A538PLI7-F1
#
_cell.length_a   1.000
_cell.length_b   1.000
_cell.length_c   1.000
_cell.angle_alpha   90.00
_cell.angle_beta   90.00
_cell.angle_gamma   90.00
#
_symmetry.space_group_name_H-M   'P 1'
#
loop_
_entity.id
_entity.type
_entity.pdbx_description
1 polymer ?
#
loop_
_entity_poly.entity_id
_entity_poly.type
_entity_poly.pdbx_seq_one_letter_code
_entity_poly.pdbx_strand_id
1 'polypeptide(L)'
;MAGDRNVSIGRDAVGNVITTGDHNVVEAHVTATKREARVADPATVDVIKELAAIRALLTSLESEHAKKIDRALDDAGEEAGKKTAGSKDELGKALDRALTYAKSASAFAATAAKLGPHLQNVVAWLGDKWTALLTHLV
;
A
#
# COMPACT_ATOMS: atom_id res chain seq x y z
N MET A 1 -5.16 48.21 16.04
CA MET A 1 -6.26 47.26 15.79
C MET A 1 -5.63 45.89 15.57
N ALA A 2 -5.73 44.98 16.53
CA ALA A 2 -5.29 43.60 16.35
C ALA A 2 -6.46 42.85 15.70
N GLY A 3 -6.32 42.48 14.43
CA GLY A 3 -7.35 41.72 13.72
C GLY A 3 -7.45 40.32 14.31
N ASP A 4 -8.67 39.85 14.56
CA ASP A 4 -8.94 38.50 15.07
C ASP A 4 -8.34 37.45 14.11
N ARG A 5 -7.27 36.80 14.57
CA ARG A 5 -6.54 35.78 13.81
C ARG A 5 -7.14 34.40 14.11
N ASN A 6 -8.26 34.09 13.47
CA ASN A 6 -9.00 32.86 13.78
C ASN A 6 -8.83 31.76 12.71
N VAL A 7 -8.74 30.51 13.16
CA VAL A 7 -8.67 29.31 12.30
C VAL A 7 -9.85 28.41 12.66
N SER A 8 -10.70 28.09 11.69
CA SER A 8 -11.86 27.20 11.87
C SER A 8 -11.68 25.90 11.11
N ILE A 9 -11.69 24.76 11.81
CA ILE A 9 -11.52 23.41 11.24
C ILE A 9 -12.78 22.61 11.58
N GLY A 10 -13.54 22.22 10.55
CA GLY A 10 -14.90 21.70 10.73
C GLY A 10 -15.06 20.17 10.86
N ARG A 11 -14.02 19.37 10.57
CA ARG A 11 -14.11 17.90 10.69
C ARG A 11 -12.84 17.30 11.28
N ASP A 12 -11.73 17.26 10.54
CA ASP A 12 -10.45 16.77 11.06
C ASP A 12 -9.27 17.46 10.39
N ALA A 13 -8.19 17.70 11.15
CA ALA A 13 -6.89 18.12 10.64
C ALA A 13 -5.81 17.19 11.18
N VAL A 14 -5.22 16.38 10.30
CA VAL A 14 -4.18 15.40 10.65
C VAL A 14 -2.87 15.78 9.98
N GLY A 15 -1.78 15.86 10.76
CA GLY A 15 -0.44 16.16 10.24
C GLY A 15 -0.21 17.61 9.83
N ASN A 16 -0.94 18.57 10.39
CA ASN A 16 -0.84 19.98 10.00
C ASN A 16 -0.06 20.81 11.01
N VAL A 17 0.67 21.81 10.52
CA VAL A 17 1.24 22.91 11.32
C VAL A 17 0.56 24.20 10.87
N ILE A 18 -0.25 24.80 11.74
CA ILE A 18 -1.04 26.00 11.40
C ILE A 18 -0.50 27.17 12.22
N THR A 19 -0.12 28.25 11.53
CA THR A 19 0.51 29.42 12.14
C THR A 19 -0.19 30.68 11.66
N THR A 20 -0.51 31.61 12.58
CA THR A 20 -1.31 32.80 12.24
C THR A 20 -0.63 34.13 12.57
N GLY A 21 -0.48 34.92 11.50
CA GLY A 21 -0.01 36.30 11.40
C GLY A 21 1.50 36.54 11.40
N ASP A 22 1.95 37.67 11.94
CA ASP A 22 3.18 38.33 11.46
C ASP A 22 4.44 37.95 12.27
N HIS A 23 5.59 37.79 11.60
CA HIS A 23 6.91 37.40 12.15
C HIS A 23 7.03 35.97 12.71
N ASN A 24 6.31 35.00 12.12
CA ASN A 24 6.46 33.61 12.52
C ASN A 24 7.59 32.90 11.74
N VAL A 25 8.47 32.21 12.47
CA VAL A 25 9.44 31.27 11.92
C VAL A 25 9.06 29.88 12.45
N VAL A 26 8.81 28.94 11.55
CA VAL A 26 8.32 27.60 11.89
C VAL A 26 9.28 26.57 11.33
N GLU A 27 9.87 25.78 12.22
CA GLU A 27 10.66 24.59 11.89
C GLU A 27 9.86 23.36 12.30
N ALA A 28 9.28 22.66 11.32
CA ALA A 28 8.42 21.50 11.55
C ALA A 28 9.14 20.22 11.14
N HIS A 29 9.48 19.39 12.13
CA HIS A 29 10.00 18.05 11.89
C HIS A 29 8.88 17.02 11.97
N VAL A 30 8.42 16.55 10.81
CA VAL A 30 7.43 15.46 10.74
C VAL A 30 8.17 14.13 10.81
N THR A 31 8.13 13.48 11.97
CA THR A 31 8.69 12.14 12.17
C THR A 31 7.59 11.10 12.01
N ALA A 32 7.52 10.45 10.85
CA ALA A 32 6.64 9.31 10.65
C ALA A 32 7.30 8.04 11.23
N THR A 33 6.91 7.63 12.43
CA THR A 33 7.25 6.30 12.93
C THR A 33 6.47 5.24 12.19
N LYS A 34 7.16 4.49 11.32
CA LYS A 34 6.66 3.25 10.72
C LYS A 34 6.27 2.31 11.86
N ARG A 35 4.98 2.19 12.17
CA ARG A 35 4.51 1.07 12.99
C ARG A 35 4.84 -0.18 12.19
N GLU A 36 5.74 -1.00 12.71
CA GLU A 36 5.89 -2.36 12.23
C GLU A 36 4.53 -3.02 12.39
N ALA A 37 3.83 -3.23 11.28
CA ALA A 37 2.63 -4.03 11.29
C ALA A 37 3.03 -5.38 11.87
N ARG A 38 2.18 -5.90 12.76
CA ARG A 38 2.36 -7.24 13.31
C ARG A 38 2.25 -8.21 12.14
N VAL A 39 3.40 -8.55 11.55
CA VAL A 39 3.49 -9.50 10.45
C VAL A 39 2.91 -10.80 11.00
N ALA A 40 1.83 -11.28 10.39
CA ALA A 40 1.27 -12.57 10.75
C ALA A 40 2.36 -13.63 10.54
N ASP A 41 2.42 -14.61 11.45
CA ASP A 41 3.39 -15.70 11.31
C ASP A 41 3.24 -16.32 9.90
N PRO A 42 4.33 -16.43 9.12
CA PRO A 42 4.24 -16.82 7.71
C PRO A 42 3.65 -18.22 7.50
N ALA A 43 3.58 -19.08 8.53
CA ALA A 43 2.88 -20.36 8.46
C ALA A 43 1.36 -20.24 8.66
N THR A 44 0.88 -19.12 9.21
CA THR A 44 -0.55 -18.85 9.49
C THR A 44 -1.21 -17.92 8.46
N VAL A 45 -0.43 -17.36 7.53
CA VAL A 45 -0.95 -16.47 6.49
C VAL A 45 -1.82 -17.24 5.50
N ASP A 46 -3.09 -16.83 5.39
CA ASP A 46 -3.98 -17.27 4.32
C ASP A 46 -3.72 -16.44 3.05
N VAL A 47 -2.75 -16.89 2.26
CA VAL A 47 -2.30 -16.18 1.04
C VAL A 47 -3.43 -15.98 0.02
N ILE A 48 -4.39 -16.89 -0.04
CA ILE A 48 -5.53 -16.79 -0.97
C ILE A 48 -6.44 -15.63 -0.56
N LYS A 49 -6.73 -15.52 0.74
CA LYS A 49 -7.51 -14.42 1.28
C LYS A 49 -6.82 -13.07 1.10
N GLU A 50 -5.52 -13.01 1.34
CA GLU A 50 -4.74 -11.78 1.18
C GLU A 50 -4.66 -11.35 -0.29
N LEU A 51 -4.46 -12.29 -1.22
CA LEU A 51 -4.49 -12.03 -2.66
C LEU A 51 -5.86 -11.55 -3.13
N ALA A 52 -6.96 -12.11 -2.59
CA ALA A 52 -8.30 -11.64 -2.92
C ALA A 52 -8.53 -10.18 -2.48
N ALA A 53 -8.02 -9.79 -1.30
CA ALA A 53 -8.07 -8.41 -0.82
C ALA A 53 -7.23 -7.47 -1.70
N ILE A 54 -6.01 -7.89 -2.07
CA ILE A 54 -5.15 -7.16 -3.01
C ILE A 54 -5.86 -6.99 -4.35
N ARG A 55 -6.49 -8.05 -4.88
CA ARG A 55 -7.24 -7.99 -6.14
C ARG A 55 -8.36 -6.98 -6.07
N ALA A 56 -9.19 -7.02 -5.03
CA ALA A 56 -10.30 -6.07 -4.86
C ALA A 56 -9.82 -4.61 -4.81
N LEU A 57 -8.69 -4.34 -4.14
CA LEU A 57 -8.11 -3.00 -4.07
C LEU A 57 -7.54 -2.53 -5.41
N LEU A 58 -6.83 -3.41 -6.12
CA LEU A 58 -6.18 -3.08 -7.39
C LEU A 58 -7.15 -3.01 -8.57
N THR A 59 -8.22 -3.82 -8.59
CA THR A 59 -9.25 -3.75 -9.64
C THR A 59 -10.20 -2.57 -9.43
N SER A 60 -10.30 -2.05 -8.20
CA SER A 60 -11.01 -0.79 -7.92
C SER A 60 -10.25 0.45 -8.42
N LEU A 61 -8.99 0.32 -8.84
CA LEU A 61 -8.24 1.41 -9.45
C LEU A 61 -8.63 1.53 -10.92
N GLU A 62 -9.21 2.67 -11.29
CA GLU A 62 -9.34 3.04 -12.69
C GLU A 62 -7.93 3.29 -13.26
N SER A 63 -7.49 2.40 -14.15
CA SER A 63 -6.20 2.49 -14.80
C SER A 63 -6.28 2.05 -16.26
N GLU A 64 -5.46 2.65 -17.11
CA GLU A 64 -5.31 2.23 -18.50
C GLU A 64 -4.80 0.78 -18.62
N HIS A 65 -4.16 0.28 -17.56
CA HIS A 65 -3.60 -1.06 -17.48
C HIS A 65 -4.49 -2.06 -16.73
N ALA A 66 -5.77 -1.77 -16.48
CA ALA A 66 -6.67 -2.62 -15.71
C ALA A 66 -6.68 -4.09 -16.16
N LYS A 67 -6.68 -4.35 -17.48
CA LYS A 67 -6.59 -5.72 -18.03
C LYS A 67 -5.26 -6.42 -17.75
N LYS A 68 -4.15 -5.67 -17.71
CA LYS A 68 -2.82 -6.21 -17.39
C LYS A 68 -2.69 -6.51 -15.90
N ILE A 69 -3.27 -5.65 -15.06
CA ILE A 69 -3.36 -5.85 -13.60
C ILE A 69 -4.17 -7.11 -13.31
N ASP A 70 -5.36 -7.24 -13.88
CA ASP A 70 -6.23 -8.39 -13.63
C ASP A 70 -5.57 -9.71 -14.06
N ARG A 71 -4.95 -9.75 -15.25
CA ARG A 71 -4.20 -10.93 -15.71
C ARG A 71 -3.04 -11.29 -14.79
N ALA A 72 -2.26 -10.31 -14.34
CA ALA A 72 -1.14 -10.56 -13.42
C ALA A 72 -1.62 -11.07 -12.05
N LEU A 73 -2.80 -10.63 -11.59
CA LEU A 73 -3.41 -11.13 -10.36
C LEU A 73 -4.01 -12.52 -10.51
N ASP A 74 -4.51 -12.86 -11.71
CA ASP A 74 -4.97 -14.21 -12.03
C ASP A 74 -3.80 -15.20 -12.00
N ASP A 75 -2.69 -14.87 -12.67
CA ASP A 75 -1.43 -15.64 -12.61
C ASP A 75 -0.98 -15.86 -11.15
N ALA A 76 -1.04 -14.82 -10.30
CA ALA A 76 -0.68 -14.92 -8.89
C ALA A 76 -1.63 -15.85 -8.10
N GLY A 77 -2.93 -15.80 -8.38
CA GLY A 77 -3.94 -16.67 -7.77
C GLY A 77 -3.77 -18.14 -8.14
N GLU A 78 -3.46 -18.42 -9.42
CA GLU A 78 -3.15 -19.77 -9.88
C GLU A 78 -1.92 -20.35 -9.16
N GLU A 79 -0.86 -19.54 -9.03
CA GLU A 79 0.36 -19.99 -8.36
C GLU A 79 0.17 -20.21 -6.86
N ALA A 80 -0.65 -19.39 -6.20
CA ALA A 80 -0.97 -19.58 -4.78
C ALA A 80 -1.61 -20.94 -4.48
N GLY A 81 -2.36 -21.51 -5.45
CA GLY A 81 -2.98 -22.84 -5.33
C GLY A 81 -2.05 -24.03 -5.59
N LYS A 82 -0.95 -23.84 -6.35
CA LYS A 82 -0.15 -24.95 -6.88
C LYS A 82 0.77 -25.63 -5.87
N LYS A 83 1.09 -25.01 -4.73
CA LYS A 83 1.96 -25.57 -3.66
C LYS A 83 3.24 -26.28 -4.19
N THR A 84 3.81 -25.81 -5.31
CA THR A 84 5.06 -26.35 -5.86
C THR A 84 6.27 -25.56 -5.36
N ALA A 85 7.48 -26.11 -5.51
CA ALA A 85 8.73 -25.44 -5.11
C ALA A 85 8.96 -24.09 -5.82
N GLY A 86 8.38 -23.88 -7.01
CA GLY A 86 8.49 -22.63 -7.78
C GLY A 86 7.35 -21.64 -7.57
N SER A 87 6.23 -22.07 -6.96
CA SER A 87 5.00 -21.28 -6.92
C SER A 87 5.12 -19.96 -6.15
N LYS A 88 5.96 -19.90 -5.11
CA LYS A 88 6.23 -18.64 -4.39
C LYS A 88 6.94 -17.62 -5.28
N ASP A 89 7.89 -18.08 -6.09
CA ASP A 89 8.65 -17.20 -6.97
C ASP A 89 7.77 -16.61 -8.07
N GLU A 90 6.98 -17.47 -8.72
CA GLU A 90 6.08 -17.06 -9.79
C GLU A 90 4.95 -16.15 -9.27
N LEU A 91 4.38 -16.44 -8.09
CA LEU A 91 3.43 -15.54 -7.42
C LEU A 91 4.07 -14.17 -7.16
N GLY A 92 5.28 -14.13 -6.61
CA GLY A 92 6.00 -12.88 -6.36
C GLY A 92 6.21 -12.06 -7.63
N LYS A 93 6.64 -12.70 -8.73
CA LYS A 93 6.81 -12.04 -10.04
C LYS A 93 5.48 -11.50 -10.59
N ALA A 94 4.41 -12.29 -10.46
CA ALA A 94 3.09 -11.89 -10.91
C ALA A 94 2.57 -10.68 -10.11
N LEU A 95 2.78 -10.67 -8.80
CA LEU A 95 2.41 -9.57 -7.92
C LEU A 95 3.23 -8.30 -8.20
N ASP A 96 4.54 -8.43 -8.45
CA ASP A 96 5.41 -7.32 -8.86
C ASP A 96 4.89 -6.64 -10.14
N ARG A 97 4.52 -7.43 -11.15
CA ARG A 97 3.92 -6.93 -12.39
C ARG A 97 2.60 -6.19 -12.13
N ALA A 98 1.72 -6.76 -11.31
CA ALA A 98 0.44 -6.13 -10.97
C ALA A 98 0.64 -4.78 -10.30
N LEU A 99 1.54 -4.69 -9.31
CA LEU A 99 1.86 -3.46 -8.59
C LEU A 99 2.52 -2.42 -9.50
N THR A 100 3.42 -2.84 -10.38
CA THR A 100 4.07 -1.96 -11.36
C THR A 100 3.05 -1.30 -12.30
N TYR A 101 2.07 -2.05 -12.80
CA TYR A 101 1.01 -1.48 -13.63
C TYR A 101 0.05 -0.59 -12.82
N ALA A 102 -0.25 -0.97 -11.58
CA ALA A 102 -1.14 -0.22 -10.72
C ALA A 102 -0.57 1.15 -10.30
N LYS A 103 0.75 1.27 -10.17
CA LYS A 103 1.44 2.54 -9.86
C LYS A 103 1.13 3.67 -10.84
N SER A 104 0.79 3.36 -12.08
CA SER A 104 0.40 4.37 -13.08
C SER A 104 -0.99 4.96 -12.84
N ALA A 105 -1.81 4.38 -11.95
CA ALA A 105 -3.13 4.89 -11.62
C ALA A 105 -3.03 6.12 -10.70
N SER A 106 -3.77 7.18 -11.01
CA SER A 106 -3.79 8.42 -10.21
C SER A 106 -4.22 8.20 -8.75
N ALA A 107 -5.12 7.23 -8.51
CA ALA A 107 -5.61 6.87 -7.19
C ALA A 107 -4.71 5.88 -6.43
N PHE A 108 -3.59 5.44 -7.02
CA PHE A 108 -2.75 4.40 -6.43
C PHE A 108 -2.23 4.76 -5.03
N ALA A 109 -1.78 5.99 -4.80
CA ALA A 109 -1.26 6.42 -3.50
C ALA A 109 -2.30 6.29 -2.37
N ALA A 110 -3.56 6.61 -2.64
CA ALA A 110 -4.65 6.45 -1.67
C ALA A 110 -4.99 4.98 -1.39
N THR A 111 -4.84 4.12 -2.41
CA THR A 111 -5.04 2.67 -2.30
C THR A 111 -3.85 1.97 -1.64
N ALA A 112 -2.62 2.47 -1.82
CA ALA A 112 -1.39 1.90 -1.28
C ALA A 112 -1.42 1.79 0.25
N ALA A 113 -2.01 2.78 0.94
CA ALA A 113 -2.21 2.73 2.39
C ALA A 113 -3.08 1.55 2.84
N LYS A 114 -4.09 1.17 2.05
CA LYS A 114 -4.96 0.01 2.30
C LYS A 114 -4.30 -1.30 1.86
N LEU A 115 -3.44 -1.23 0.85
CA LEU A 115 -2.71 -2.37 0.31
C LEU A 115 -1.60 -2.86 1.24
N GLY A 116 -1.00 -1.93 2.01
CA GLY A 116 0.08 -2.17 2.96
C GLY A 116 -0.03 -3.46 3.79
N PRO A 117 -1.06 -3.61 4.65
CA PRO A 117 -1.17 -4.78 5.53
C PRO A 117 -1.31 -6.09 4.75
N HIS A 118 -2.06 -6.09 3.64
CA HIS A 118 -2.25 -7.29 2.82
C HIS A 118 -0.95 -7.70 2.11
N LEU A 119 -0.26 -6.72 1.52
CA LEU A 119 1.02 -6.96 0.84
C LEU A 119 2.10 -7.41 1.81
N GLN A 120 2.13 -6.89 3.05
CA GLN A 120 3.05 -7.34 4.09
C GLN A 120 2.84 -8.81 4.46
N ASN A 121 1.58 -9.25 4.63
CA ASN A 121 1.28 -10.65 4.92
C ASN A 121 1.71 -11.57 3.77
N VAL A 122 1.42 -11.18 2.52
CA VAL A 122 1.84 -11.96 1.34
C VAL A 122 3.37 -12.02 1.24
N VAL A 123 4.07 -10.90 1.41
CA VAL A 123 5.54 -10.84 1.38
C VAL A 123 6.16 -11.70 2.47
N ALA A 124 5.60 -11.68 3.69
CA ALA A 124 6.07 -12.53 4.77
C ALA A 124 5.94 -14.03 4.44
N TRP A 125 4.82 -14.42 3.82
CA TRP A 125 4.61 -15.78 3.34
C TRP A 125 5.55 -16.16 2.19
N LEU A 126 5.82 -15.22 1.28
CA LEU A 126 6.73 -15.37 0.14
C LEU A 126 8.21 -15.51 0.56
N GLY A 127 8.59 -14.84 1.65
CA GLY A 127 9.95 -14.83 2.20
C GLY A 127 10.79 -13.61 1.80
N ASP A 128 11.97 -13.48 2.41
CA ASP A 128 12.80 -12.26 2.40
C ASP A 128 13.14 -11.73 1.00
N LYS A 129 13.25 -12.61 0.01
CA LYS A 129 13.49 -12.26 -1.41
C LYS A 129 12.48 -11.26 -1.95
N TRP A 130 11.25 -11.29 -1.44
CA TRP A 130 10.12 -10.52 -1.97
C TRP A 130 9.83 -9.25 -1.16
N THR A 131 10.67 -8.90 -0.19
CA THR A 131 10.55 -7.65 0.58
C THR A 131 10.57 -6.40 -0.29
N ALA A 132 11.24 -6.46 -1.46
CA ALA A 132 11.24 -5.39 -2.45
C ALA A 132 9.84 -5.03 -2.95
N LEU A 133 8.84 -5.93 -2.89
CA LEU A 133 7.46 -5.61 -3.27
C LEU A 133 6.87 -4.47 -2.43
N LEU A 134 7.31 -4.32 -1.18
CA LEU A 134 6.85 -3.24 -0.29
C LEU A 134 7.32 -1.86 -0.75
N THR A 135 8.38 -1.78 -1.57
CA THR A 135 8.81 -0.53 -2.19
C THR A 135 7.80 -0.01 -3.22
N HIS A 136 6.83 -0.83 -3.62
CA HIS A 136 5.75 -0.35 -4.47
C HIS A 136 4.76 0.57 -3.76
N LEU A 137 4.77 0.60 -2.43
CA LEU A 137 3.84 1.40 -1.63
C LEU A 137 4.39 2.78 -1.25
N VAL A 138 5.63 3.07 -1.62
CA VAL A 138 6.36 4.32 -1.37
C VAL A 138 6.53 5.06 -2.71
#